data_AF-A0A534UQ35-F1
#
_entry.id   AF-A0A534UQ35-F1
#
_cell.length_a   1.000
_cell.length_b   1.000
_cell.length_c   1.000
_cell.angle_alpha   90.00
_cell.angle_beta   90.00
_cell.angle_gamma   90.00
#
_symmetry.space_group_name_H-M   'P 1'
#
loop_
_entity.id
_entity.type
_entity.pdbx_description
1 polymer ?
#
loop_
_entity_poly.entity_id
_entity_poly.type
_entity_poly.pdbx_seq_one_letter_code
_entity_poly.pdbx_strand_id
1 'polypeptide(L)' 'MAPAQLDHADLKQELLLLNQLLGETRVRFRHGKTQFASARKLIDIDAEIRNALARPLSTELQLDVRRLMARLRALDPH' A
#
# COMPACT_ATOMS: atom_id res chain seq x y z
N MET A 1 15.75 18.17 14.65
CA MET A 1 15.05 17.17 13.83
C MET A 1 15.24 17.59 12.38
N ALA A 2 16.06 16.86 11.62
CA ALA A 2 16.34 17.19 10.21
C ALA A 2 15.04 17.13 9.38
N PRO A 3 14.85 18.01 8.39
CA PRO A 3 13.69 17.95 7.51
C PRO A 3 13.69 16.60 6.80
N ALA A 4 12.50 16.04 6.59
CA ALA A 4 12.31 14.78 5.86
C ALA A 4 12.91 14.90 4.46
N GLN A 5 14.20 14.61 4.32
CA GLN A 5 14.84 14.43 3.03
C GLN A 5 14.15 13.24 2.40
N LEU A 6 13.54 13.50 1.25
CA LEU A 6 13.04 12.49 0.34
C LEU A 6 14.22 11.61 -0.06
N ASP A 7 14.43 10.51 0.65
CA ASP A 7 15.34 9.49 0.18
C ASP A 7 14.60 8.68 -0.89
N HIS A 8 14.91 8.96 -2.14
CA HIS A 8 14.32 8.27 -3.28
C HIS A 8 14.61 6.76 -3.24
N ALA A 9 15.69 6.31 -2.58
CA ALA A 9 15.96 4.89 -2.37
C ALA A 9 14.96 4.30 -1.36
N ASP A 10 14.72 4.98 -0.24
CA ASP A 10 13.73 4.57 0.76
C ASP A 10 12.32 4.52 0.18
N LEU A 11 11.92 5.53 -0.60
CA LEU A 11 10.59 5.54 -1.23
C LEU A 11 10.43 4.40 -2.24
N LYS A 12 11.46 4.09 -3.04
CA LYS A 12 11.41 2.92 -3.94
C LYS A 12 11.27 1.62 -3.16
N GLN A 13 11.95 1.48 -2.03
CA GLN A 13 11.82 0.32 -1.16
C GLN A 13 10.41 0.23 -0.54
N GLU A 14 9.87 1.35 -0.05
CA GLU A 14 8.48 1.40 0.46
C GLU A 14 7.45 1.03 -0.62
N LEU A 15 7.65 1.46 -1.88
CA LEU A 15 6.78 1.08 -3.00
C LEU A 15 6.87 -0.42 -3.33
N LEU A 16 8.05 -1.02 -3.26
CA LEU A 16 8.23 -2.47 -3.43
C LEU A 16 7.51 -3.24 -2.32
N LEU A 17 7.65 -2.82 -1.07
CA LEU A 17 6.96 -3.42 0.08
C LEU A 17 5.44 -3.29 -0.05
N LEU A 18 4.93 -2.13 -0.48
CA LEU A 18 3.51 -1.91 -0.73
C LEU A 18 2.98 -2.87 -1.80
N ASN A 19 3.72 -3.06 -2.89
CA ASN A 19 3.32 -3.98 -3.97
C ASN A 19 3.34 -5.45 -3.51
N GLN A 20 4.33 -5.85 -2.72
CA GLN A 20 4.38 -7.19 -2.13
C GLN A 20 3.18 -7.43 -1.20
N LEU A 21 2.92 -6.51 -0.28
CA LEU A 21 1.80 -6.61 0.67
C LEU A 21 0.46 -6.71 -0.06
N LEU A 22 0.27 -5.90 -1.11
CA LEU A 22 -0.92 -5.98 -1.95
C LEU A 22 -1.06 -7.35 -2.63
N GLY A 23 0.05 -7.91 -3.14
CA GLY A 23 0.10 -9.23 -3.74
C GLY A 23 -0.34 -10.33 -2.77
N GLU A 24 0.20 -10.32 -1.55
CA GLU A 24 -0.14 -11.27 -0.50
C GLU A 24 -1.62 -11.16 -0.08
N THR A 25 -2.13 -9.94 0.13
CA THR A 25 -3.53 -9.71 0.46
C THR A 25 -4.46 -10.17 -0.67
N ARG A 26 -4.09 -9.96 -1.94
CA ARG A 26 -4.85 -10.48 -3.10
C ARG A 26 -4.89 -12.01 -3.13
N VAL A 27 -3.79 -12.69 -2.81
CA VAL A 27 -3.75 -14.16 -2.74
C VAL A 27 -4.65 -14.65 -1.62
N ARG A 28 -4.56 -14.06 -0.42
CA ARG A 28 -5.44 -14.41 0.72
C ARG A 28 -6.91 -14.17 0.39
N PHE A 29 -7.21 -13.08 -0.31
CA PHE A 29 -8.57 -12.78 -0.79
C PHE A 29 -9.09 -13.82 -1.78
N ARG A 30 -8.29 -14.20 -2.79
CA ARG A 30 -8.68 -15.26 -3.74
C ARG A 30 -8.92 -16.60 -3.06
N HIS A 31 -8.20 -16.87 -1.96
CA HIS A 31 -8.38 -18.09 -1.15
C HIS A 31 -9.52 -17.98 -0.13
N GLY A 32 -10.31 -16.90 -0.13
CA GLY A 32 -11.43 -16.70 0.78
C GLY A 32 -11.02 -16.47 2.24
N LYS A 33 -9.76 -16.13 2.50
CA LYS A 33 -9.24 -15.89 3.86
C LYS A 33 -9.58 -14.49 4.40
N THR A 34 -10.02 -13.57 3.54
CA THR A 34 -10.51 -12.24 3.92
C THR A 34 -12.03 -12.13 3.74
N GLN A 35 -12.71 -11.46 4.67
CA GLN A 35 -14.18 -11.36 4.72
C GLN A 35 -14.75 -10.55 3.54
N PHE A 36 -16.01 -10.81 3.15
CA PHE A 36 -16.70 -10.10 2.06
C PHE A 36 -16.80 -8.57 2.26
N ALA A 37 -16.92 -8.08 3.51
CA ALA A 37 -16.86 -6.64 3.80
C ALA A 37 -15.46 -6.04 3.54
N SER A 38 -14.42 -6.86 3.64
CA SER A 38 -13.05 -6.50 3.29
C SER A 38 -12.82 -6.51 1.77
N ALA A 39 -13.65 -7.20 0.98
CA ALA A 39 -13.56 -7.25 -0.48
C ALA A 39 -13.69 -5.85 -1.10
N ARG A 40 -14.71 -5.08 -0.70
CA ARG A 40 -14.93 -3.74 -1.23
C ARG A 40 -13.79 -2.80 -0.84
N LYS A 41 -13.37 -2.85 0.43
CA LYS A 41 -12.24 -2.08 0.93
C LYS A 41 -10.93 -2.44 0.22
N LEU A 42 -10.72 -3.71 -0.13
CA LEU A 42 -9.57 -4.16 -0.89
C LEU A 42 -9.58 -3.56 -2.30
N ILE A 43 -10.73 -3.56 -2.99
CA ILE A 43 -10.88 -2.96 -4.31
C ILE A 43 -10.56 -1.47 -4.28
N ASP A 44 -11.08 -0.74 -3.29
CA ASP A 44 -10.85 0.69 -3.14
C ASP A 44 -9.35 0.97 -2.88
N ILE A 45 -8.71 0.23 -1.95
CA ILE A 45 -7.28 0.37 -1.66
C ILE A 45 -6.42 -0.03 -2.87
N ASP A 46 -6.81 -1.05 -3.63
CA ASP A 46 -6.12 -1.50 -4.85
C ASP A 46 -6.07 -0.38 -5.89
N ALA A 47 -7.20 0.31 -6.10
CA ALA A 47 -7.27 1.45 -7.01
C ALA A 47 -6.41 2.62 -6.53
N GLU A 48 -6.42 2.93 -5.23
CA GLU A 48 -5.57 3.96 -4.64
C GLU A 48 -4.07 3.65 -4.81
N ILE A 49 -3.66 2.38 -4.62
CA ILE A 49 -2.27 1.94 -4.81
C ILE A 49 -1.85 2.05 -6.28
N ARG A 50 -2.69 1.64 -7.23
CA ARG A 50 -2.39 1.81 -8.66
C ARG A 50 -2.21 3.29 -9.03
N ASN A 51 -3.05 4.17 -8.49
CA ASN A 51 -2.92 5.61 -8.68
C ASN A 51 -1.64 6.15 -8.06
N ALA A 52 -1.26 5.70 -6.86
CA ALA A 52 -0.02 6.10 -6.21
C ALA A 52 1.23 5.65 -7.02
N LEU A 53 1.22 4.43 -7.55
CA LEU A 53 2.31 3.89 -8.39
C LEU A 53 2.49 4.64 -9.71
N ALA A 54 1.44 5.29 -10.23
CA ALA A 54 1.51 6.11 -11.43
C ALA A 54 2.02 7.54 -11.19
N ARG A 55 2.14 7.97 -9.92
CA ARG A 55 2.60 9.32 -9.56
C ARG A 55 4.13 9.40 -9.56
N PRO A 56 4.70 10.57 -9.87
CA PRO A 56 6.13 10.81 -9.72
C PRO A 56 6.55 10.70 -8.25
N LEU A 57 7.81 10.32 -8.01
CA LEU A 57 8.38 10.23 -6.67
C LEU A 57 8.35 11.61 -5.99
N SER A 58 7.61 11.71 -4.88
CA SER A 58 7.44 12.94 -4.11
C SER A 58 7.28 12.63 -2.62
N THR A 59 7.47 13.64 -1.74
CA THR A 59 7.28 13.48 -0.30
C THR A 59 5.81 13.19 0.01
N GLU A 60 4.90 13.77 -0.77
CA GLU A 60 3.46 13.49 -0.69
C GLU A 60 3.18 12.01 -1.02
N LEU A 61 3.82 11.48 -2.08
CA LEU A 61 3.70 10.06 -2.41
C LEU A 61 4.22 9.18 -1.28
N GLN A 62 5.32 9.55 -0.62
CA GLN A 62 5.84 8.78 0.51
C GLN A 62 4.85 8.72 1.68
N LEU A 63 4.19 9.84 2.00
CA LEU A 63 3.13 9.86 3.03
C LEU A 63 1.94 8.98 2.62
N ASP A 64 1.51 9.07 1.35
CA ASP A 64 0.42 8.26 0.81
C ASP A 64 0.76 6.76 0.87
N VAL A 65 1.97 6.37 0.47
CA VAL A 65 2.46 4.98 0.51
C VAL A 65 2.43 4.42 1.93
N ARG A 66 2.92 5.18 2.92
CA ARG A 66 2.87 4.79 4.34
C ARG A 66 1.44 4.61 4.83
N ARG A 67 0.53 5.52 4.45
CA ARG A 67 -0.90 5.42 4.79
C ARG A 67 -1.55 4.20 4.14
N LEU A 68 -1.23 3.89 2.88
CA LEU A 68 -1.75 2.74 2.15
C LEU A 68 -1.25 1.42 2.74
N MET A 69 0.03 1.33 3.11
CA MET A 69 0.57 0.17 3.82
C MET A 69 -0.14 -0.07 5.16
N ALA A 70 -0.37 0.98 5.95
CA ALA A 70 -1.09 0.86 7.22
C ALA A 70 -2.54 0.37 7.01
N ARG A 71 -3.23 0.88 5.98
CA ARG A 71 -4.60 0.45 5.63
C ARG A 71 -4.65 -1.00 5.16
N LEU A 72 -3.69 -1.45 4.35
CA LEU A 72 -3.57 -2.84 3.94
C LEU A 72 -3.37 -3.78 5.15
N ARG A 73 -2.46 -3.43 6.06
CA ARG A 73 -2.23 -4.21 7.29
C ARG A 73 -3.47 -4.26 8.19
N ALA A 74 -4.20 -3.15 8.31
CA ALA A 74 -5.43 -3.11 9.09
C ALA A 74 -6.56 -3.94 8.45
N LEU A 75 -6.58 -4.04 7.11
CA LEU A 75 -7.54 -4.85 6.38
C LEU A 75 -7.27 -6.35 6.53
N ASP A 76 -6.00 -6.71 6.69
CA ASP A 76 -5.50 -8.08 6.63
C ASP A 76 -4.33 -8.25 7.63
N PRO A 77 -4.64 -8.39 8.94
CA PRO A 77 -3.66 -8.33 10.03
C PRO A 77 -2.86 -9.63 10.24
N HIS A 78 -2.50 -10.31 9.15
CA HIS A 78 -1.79 -11.60 9.16
C HIS A 78 -0.27 -11.49 9.08
#